data_AF-A0A9E7R451-F1
#
_entry.id   AF-A0A9E7R451-F1
#
_cell.length_a   1.000
_cell.length_b   1.000
_cell.length_c   1.000
_cell.angle_alpha   90.00
_cell.angle_beta   90.00
_cell.angle_gamma   90.00
#
_symmetry.space_group_name_H-M   'P 1'
#
loop_
_entity.id
_entity.type
_entity.pdbx_description
1 polymer ?
#
loop_
_entity_poly.entity_id
_entity_poly.type
_entity_poly.pdbx_seq_one_letter_code
_entity_poly.pdbx_strand_id
1 'polypeptide(L)'
;MTLDIGRAVEEGFSRLTTRNGLLLFVVFLLVGAVSTVAQQSLSVAAFESLVRAAETAGTGADGAFTPEQLETLREQLRTQRAASPLAVDVPAIAAVAVVFLFALVAEAATMVAIRAFASDTTDALPADAADRLVSVTLNGFVGGVVLAVLVTIGLALFVLPGVFLYVVFLFLRQEIALRDRNFVDALAESYELTKGNRITLFGLVAVLVVVAIVGLLPSLVVTAVGGPTLVGTAIGLLVGPIVALFGIAATTNAYQQLRTHTAAEPADDEVGALGPDDIPEP
;
A
#
# COMPACT_ATOMS: atom_id res chain seq x y z
N MET A 1 18.10 6.20 -20.89
CA MET A 1 18.68 6.89 -19.70
C MET A 1 18.17 6.20 -18.44
N THR A 2 18.96 6.14 -17.36
CA THR A 2 18.62 5.43 -16.12
C THR A 2 17.58 6.20 -15.31
N LEU A 3 16.59 5.49 -14.74
CA LEU A 3 15.65 6.05 -13.76
C LEU A 3 16.44 6.81 -12.67
N ASP A 4 16.14 8.09 -12.50
CA ASP A 4 16.82 8.92 -11.52
C ASP A 4 16.06 8.84 -10.20
N ILE A 5 16.48 7.89 -9.36
CA ILE A 5 15.88 7.66 -8.04
C ILE A 5 16.00 8.94 -7.18
N GLY A 6 17.08 9.71 -7.33
CA GLY A 6 17.29 10.97 -6.60
C GLY A 6 16.21 11.98 -6.93
N ARG A 7 15.94 12.23 -8.21
CA ARG A 7 14.86 13.13 -8.63
C ARG A 7 13.47 12.62 -8.24
N ALA A 8 13.20 11.31 -8.33
CA ALA A 8 11.91 10.76 -7.91
C ALA A 8 11.65 10.96 -6.42
N VAL A 9 12.69 10.87 -5.58
CA VAL A 9 12.61 11.10 -4.12
C VAL A 9 12.46 12.59 -3.80
N GLU A 10 13.25 13.46 -4.44
CA GLU A 10 13.24 14.91 -4.21
C GLU A 10 11.92 15.55 -4.67
N GLU A 11 11.43 15.17 -5.84
CA GLU A 11 10.15 15.65 -6.36
C GLU A 11 8.99 15.13 -5.50
N GLY A 12 9.09 13.90 -4.99
CA GLY A 12 8.14 13.36 -4.01
C GLY A 12 8.04 14.26 -2.77
N PHE A 13 9.16 14.70 -2.19
CA PHE A 13 9.17 15.56 -1.02
C PHE A 13 8.62 16.96 -1.31
N SER A 14 9.00 17.56 -2.45
CA SER A 14 8.48 18.86 -2.90
C SER A 14 6.95 18.84 -3.01
N ARG A 15 6.39 17.81 -3.66
CA ARG A 15 4.93 17.68 -3.84
C ARG A 15 4.17 17.50 -2.52
N LEU A 16 4.76 16.92 -1.48
CA LEU A 16 4.11 16.80 -0.16
C LEU A 16 3.91 18.15 0.54
N THR A 17 4.78 19.12 0.27
CA THR A 17 4.69 20.46 0.88
C THR A 17 3.72 21.41 0.17
N THR A 18 3.17 20.97 -0.96
CA THR A 18 2.14 21.73 -1.71
C THR A 18 0.79 21.70 -0.98
N ARG A 19 -0.14 22.57 -1.40
CA ARG A 19 -1.49 22.62 -0.82
C ARG A 19 -2.24 21.31 -1.03
N ASN A 20 -2.09 20.69 -2.20
CA ASN A 20 -2.63 19.36 -2.47
C ASN A 20 -2.01 18.28 -1.57
N GLY A 21 -0.69 18.32 -1.39
CA GLY A 21 0.01 17.44 -0.45
C GLY A 21 -0.53 17.56 0.98
N LEU A 22 -0.79 18.78 1.45
CA LEU A 22 -1.36 19.04 2.78
C LEU A 22 -2.81 18.56 2.92
N LEU A 23 -3.65 18.80 1.90
CA LEU A 23 -5.04 18.30 1.89
C LEU A 23 -5.06 16.77 1.92
N LEU A 24 -4.25 16.13 1.09
CA LEU A 24 -4.10 14.68 1.07
C LEU A 24 -3.55 14.16 2.40
N PHE A 25 -2.60 14.87 3.02
CA PHE A 25 -2.10 14.52 4.35
C PHE A 25 -3.22 14.51 5.39
N VAL A 26 -4.09 15.53 5.41
CA VAL A 26 -5.25 15.56 6.32
C VAL A 26 -6.20 14.40 6.04
N VAL A 27 -6.50 14.11 4.76
CA VAL A 27 -7.35 12.98 4.39
C VAL A 27 -6.75 11.65 4.85
N PHE A 28 -5.47 11.40 4.57
CA PHE A 28 -4.77 10.18 4.98
C PHE A 28 -4.61 10.09 6.49
N LEU A 29 -4.48 11.21 7.20
CA LEU A 29 -4.45 11.25 8.66
C LEU A 29 -5.80 10.85 9.25
N LEU A 30 -6.91 11.37 8.71
CA LEU A 30 -8.26 10.99 9.16
C LEU A 30 -8.54 9.50 8.86
N VAL A 31 -8.25 9.06 7.64
CA VAL A 31 -8.39 7.65 7.24
C VAL A 31 -7.49 6.76 8.11
N GLY A 32 -6.25 7.16 8.34
CA GLY A 32 -5.28 6.44 9.17
C GLY A 32 -5.72 6.35 10.63
N ALA A 33 -6.26 7.43 11.19
CA ALA A 33 -6.81 7.44 12.54
C ALA A 33 -7.96 6.44 12.69
N VAL A 34 -8.93 6.47 11.78
CA VAL A 34 -10.06 5.53 11.87
C VAL A 34 -9.61 4.10 11.59
N SER A 35 -8.73 3.87 10.62
CA SER A 35 -8.15 2.55 10.34
C SER A 35 -7.41 1.99 11.56
N THR A 36 -6.67 2.84 12.28
CA THR A 36 -5.96 2.46 13.51
C THR A 36 -6.94 2.05 14.62
N VAL A 37 -7.99 2.84 14.86
CA VAL A 37 -9.06 2.50 15.82
C VAL A 37 -9.71 1.17 15.44
N ALA A 38 -10.03 0.98 14.16
CA ALA A 38 -10.70 -0.21 13.67
C ALA A 38 -9.80 -1.45 13.79
N GLN A 39 -8.50 -1.33 13.48
CA GLN A 39 -7.52 -2.42 13.63
C GLN A 39 -7.29 -2.79 15.10
N GLN A 40 -7.18 -1.80 15.99
CA GLN A 40 -7.07 -2.04 17.44
C GLN A 40 -8.33 -2.72 17.99
N SER A 41 -9.52 -2.25 17.60
CA SER A 41 -10.80 -2.83 18.01
C SER A 41 -10.97 -4.26 17.48
N LEU A 42 -10.66 -4.49 16.20
CA LEU A 42 -10.71 -5.81 15.58
C LEU A 42 -9.74 -6.79 16.24
N SER A 43 -8.53 -6.34 16.56
CA SER A 43 -7.53 -7.16 17.24
C SER A 43 -8.02 -7.58 18.63
N VAL A 44 -8.50 -6.63 19.45
CA VAL A 44 -9.07 -6.93 20.76
C VAL A 44 -10.27 -7.86 20.65
N ALA A 45 -11.21 -7.60 19.73
CA ALA A 45 -12.37 -8.45 19.50
C ALA A 45 -12.01 -9.88 19.05
N ALA A 46 -10.95 -10.03 18.25
CA ALA A 46 -10.45 -11.34 17.83
C ALA A 46 -9.89 -12.13 19.02
N PHE A 47 -9.04 -11.52 19.85
CA PHE A 47 -8.55 -12.16 21.08
C PHE A 47 -9.68 -12.51 22.05
N GLU A 48 -10.66 -11.61 22.19
CA GLU A 48 -11.82 -11.88 23.02
C GLU A 48 -12.65 -13.06 22.49
N SER A 49 -12.81 -13.17 21.17
CA SER A 49 -13.48 -14.32 20.55
C SER A 49 -12.74 -15.64 20.80
N LEU A 50 -11.41 -15.62 20.81
CA LEU A 50 -10.58 -16.79 21.14
C LEU A 50 -10.75 -17.20 22.60
N VAL A 51 -10.72 -16.23 23.53
CA VAL A 51 -10.96 -16.51 24.96
C VAL A 51 -12.35 -17.09 25.17
N ARG A 52 -13.39 -16.46 24.59
CA ARG A 52 -14.77 -16.97 24.69
C ARG A 52 -14.90 -18.38 24.13
N ALA A 53 -14.26 -18.68 22.99
CA ALA A 53 -14.26 -20.02 22.41
C ALA A 53 -13.54 -21.06 23.28
N ALA A 54 -12.46 -20.66 23.96
CA ALA A 54 -11.78 -21.52 24.92
C ALA A 54 -12.62 -21.76 26.18
N GLU A 55 -13.35 -20.74 26.65
CA GLU A 55 -14.29 -20.87 27.77
C GLU A 55 -15.45 -21.80 27.45
N THR A 56 -16.04 -21.71 26.25
CA THR A 56 -17.13 -22.59 25.83
C THR A 56 -16.67 -24.04 25.61
N ALA A 57 -15.42 -24.24 25.19
CA ALA A 57 -14.82 -25.58 25.10
C ALA A 57 -14.52 -26.21 26.48
N GLY A 58 -14.61 -25.43 27.56
CA GLY A 58 -14.51 -25.89 28.94
C GLY A 58 -13.09 -26.26 29.39
N THR A 59 -12.94 -26.38 30.71
CA THR A 59 -11.69 -26.82 31.36
C THR A 59 -11.95 -28.02 32.28
N GLY A 60 -11.00 -28.95 32.41
CA GLY A 60 -11.09 -30.09 33.34
C GLY A 60 -10.98 -31.45 32.64
N ALA A 61 -11.54 -32.51 33.25
CA ALA A 61 -11.38 -33.89 32.78
C ALA A 61 -11.89 -34.15 31.35
N ASP A 62 -12.95 -33.45 30.94
CA ASP A 62 -13.55 -33.54 29.59
C ASP A 62 -13.39 -32.24 28.78
N GLY A 63 -12.66 -31.25 29.29
CA GLY A 63 -12.47 -29.94 28.66
C GLY A 63 -11.29 -29.92 27.69
N ALA A 64 -11.39 -29.13 26.61
CA ALA A 64 -10.31 -29.03 25.62
C ALA A 64 -9.08 -28.26 26.12
N PHE A 65 -9.22 -27.49 27.20
CA PHE A 65 -8.17 -26.62 27.74
C PHE A 65 -7.89 -26.90 29.23
N THR A 66 -6.65 -26.70 29.66
CA THR A 66 -6.31 -26.68 31.09
C THR A 66 -6.68 -25.32 31.73
N PRO A 67 -6.88 -25.25 33.05
CA PRO A 67 -7.12 -23.97 33.73
C PRO A 67 -5.98 -22.95 33.51
N GLU A 68 -4.73 -23.41 33.49
CA GLU A 68 -3.56 -22.57 33.22
C GLU A 68 -3.56 -22.02 31.80
N GLN A 69 -3.90 -22.83 30.78
CA GLN A 69 -4.01 -22.37 29.40
C GLN A 69 -5.08 -21.28 29.26
N LEU A 70 -6.22 -21.44 29.93
CA LEU A 70 -7.28 -20.44 29.88
C LEU A 70 -6.87 -19.14 30.58
N GLU A 71 -6.14 -19.23 31.68
CA GLU A 71 -5.60 -18.05 32.37
C GLU A 71 -4.57 -17.31 31.53
N THR A 72 -3.65 -18.02 30.85
CA THR A 72 -2.68 -17.40 29.93
C THR A 72 -3.37 -16.68 28.76
N LEU A 73 -4.44 -17.25 28.18
CA LEU A 73 -5.23 -16.57 27.14
C LEU A 73 -5.89 -15.29 27.66
N ARG A 74 -6.44 -15.32 28.89
CA ARG A 74 -7.02 -14.12 29.52
C ARG A 74 -5.97 -13.05 29.77
N GLU A 75 -4.77 -13.43 30.19
CA GLU A 75 -3.66 -12.50 30.41
C GLU A 75 -3.15 -11.89 29.10
N GLN A 76 -3.08 -12.69 28.04
CA GLN A 76 -2.79 -12.20 26.69
C GLN A 76 -3.85 -11.18 26.23
N LEU A 77 -5.14 -11.43 26.46
CA LEU A 77 -6.19 -10.46 26.16
C LEU A 77 -6.03 -9.15 26.94
N ARG A 78 -5.71 -9.22 28.25
CA ARG A 78 -5.45 -8.02 29.07
C ARG A 78 -4.27 -7.22 28.52
N THR A 79 -3.18 -7.91 28.19
CA THR A 79 -1.98 -7.31 27.58
C THR A 79 -2.32 -6.66 26.23
N GLN A 80 -3.07 -7.36 25.38
CA GLN A 80 -3.49 -6.85 24.08
C GLN A 80 -4.38 -5.61 24.20
N ARG A 81 -5.30 -5.59 25.16
CA ARG A 81 -6.18 -4.44 25.44
C ARG A 81 -5.37 -3.24 25.96
N ALA A 82 -4.38 -3.47 26.82
CA ALA A 82 -3.46 -2.42 27.28
C ALA A 82 -2.59 -1.86 26.13
N ALA A 83 -2.19 -2.70 25.18
CA ALA A 83 -1.45 -2.30 23.99
C ALA A 83 -2.33 -1.61 22.91
N SER A 84 -3.66 -1.65 23.06
CA SER A 84 -4.63 -1.14 22.09
C SER A 84 -5.49 -0.02 22.70
N PRO A 85 -4.91 1.14 23.03
CA PRO A 85 -5.58 2.16 23.84
C PRO A 85 -6.74 2.88 23.13
N LEU A 86 -6.86 2.74 21.81
CA LEU A 86 -7.95 3.28 20.99
C LEU A 86 -8.99 2.22 20.62
N ALA A 87 -8.86 0.98 21.10
CA ALA A 87 -9.84 -0.06 20.86
C ALA A 87 -11.20 0.32 21.48
N VAL A 88 -12.26 0.15 20.70
CA VAL A 88 -13.65 0.33 21.14
C VAL A 88 -14.31 -1.03 21.20
N ASP A 89 -15.12 -1.27 22.24
CA ASP A 89 -15.91 -2.49 22.35
C ASP A 89 -17.06 -2.45 21.34
N VAL A 90 -16.84 -3.05 20.17
CA VAL A 90 -17.83 -3.24 19.11
C VAL A 90 -17.99 -4.72 18.77
N PRO A 91 -19.21 -5.17 18.40
CA PRO A 91 -19.40 -6.52 17.89
C PRO A 91 -18.45 -6.79 16.72
N ALA A 92 -17.86 -8.00 16.66
CA ALA A 92 -16.86 -8.34 15.64
C ALA A 92 -17.37 -8.09 14.22
N ILE A 93 -18.65 -8.41 13.94
CA ILE A 93 -19.29 -8.17 12.64
C ILE A 93 -19.33 -6.67 12.31
N ALA A 94 -19.65 -5.81 13.28
CA ALA A 94 -19.66 -4.37 13.09
C ALA A 94 -18.23 -3.84 12.85
N ALA A 95 -17.24 -4.34 13.59
CA ALA A 95 -15.83 -3.98 13.40
C ALA A 95 -15.35 -4.34 11.99
N VAL A 96 -15.66 -5.55 11.50
CA VAL A 96 -15.31 -5.98 10.14
C VAL A 96 -15.97 -5.10 9.08
N ALA A 97 -17.26 -4.77 9.24
CA ALA A 97 -17.96 -3.88 8.32
C ALA A 97 -17.32 -2.48 8.28
N VAL A 98 -16.98 -1.92 9.44
CA VAL A 98 -16.29 -0.62 9.54
C VAL A 98 -14.91 -0.69 8.89
N VAL A 99 -14.11 -1.71 9.18
CA VAL A 99 -12.79 -1.90 8.54
C VAL A 99 -12.92 -1.97 7.03
N PHE A 100 -13.88 -2.74 6.52
CA PHE A 100 -14.10 -2.89 5.09
C PHE A 100 -14.52 -1.57 4.42
N LEU A 101 -15.45 -0.84 5.02
CA LEU A 101 -15.88 0.47 4.52
C LEU A 101 -14.72 1.47 4.51
N PHE A 102 -13.93 1.54 5.58
CA PHE A 102 -12.78 2.43 5.64
C PHE A 102 -11.64 2.01 4.71
N ALA A 103 -11.46 0.72 4.44
CA ALA A 103 -10.51 0.25 3.45
C ALA A 103 -10.88 0.73 2.03
N LEU A 104 -12.18 0.76 1.68
CA LEU A 104 -12.64 1.34 0.42
C LEU A 104 -12.40 2.86 0.35
N VAL A 105 -12.63 3.58 1.45
CA VAL A 105 -12.34 5.02 1.53
C VAL A 105 -10.84 5.28 1.39
N ALA A 106 -10.00 4.46 2.04
CA ALA A 106 -8.55 4.55 1.94
C ALA A 106 -8.05 4.28 0.51
N GLU A 107 -8.62 3.28 -0.16
CA GLU A 107 -8.29 3.00 -1.55
C GLU A 107 -8.73 4.15 -2.47
N ALA A 108 -9.92 4.71 -2.28
CA ALA A 108 -10.37 5.90 -3.02
C ALA A 108 -9.43 7.10 -2.81
N ALA A 109 -9.00 7.35 -1.58
CA ALA A 109 -8.03 8.40 -1.27
C ALA A 109 -6.67 8.15 -1.96
N THR A 110 -6.25 6.88 -2.07
CA THR A 110 -5.04 6.48 -2.80
C THR A 110 -5.17 6.77 -4.30
N MET A 111 -6.32 6.48 -4.92
CA MET A 111 -6.57 6.79 -6.33
C MET A 111 -6.53 8.30 -6.60
N VAL A 112 -7.17 9.09 -5.74
CA VAL A 112 -7.14 10.56 -5.81
C VAL A 112 -5.71 11.08 -5.63
N ALA A 113 -4.95 10.53 -4.68
CA ALA A 113 -3.56 10.93 -4.46
C ALA A 113 -2.68 10.63 -5.69
N ILE A 114 -2.85 9.48 -6.32
CA ILE A 114 -2.13 9.14 -7.56
C ILE A 114 -2.44 10.16 -8.66
N ARG A 115 -3.72 10.47 -8.90
CA ARG A 115 -4.13 11.47 -9.91
C ARG A 115 -3.60 12.86 -9.59
N ALA A 116 -3.67 13.28 -8.33
CA ALA A 116 -3.15 14.57 -7.88
C ALA A 116 -1.63 14.67 -8.06
N PHE A 117 -0.87 13.63 -7.70
CA PHE A 117 0.59 13.61 -7.89
C PHE A 117 1.02 13.41 -9.34
N ALA A 118 0.14 12.91 -10.20
CA ALA A 118 0.40 12.85 -11.63
C ALA A 118 0.16 14.20 -12.32
N SER A 119 -0.76 15.02 -11.80
CA SER A 119 -1.11 16.32 -12.37
C SER A 119 -0.02 17.39 -12.16
N ASP A 120 0.02 18.38 -13.05
CA ASP A 120 0.86 19.57 -12.89
C ASP A 120 0.25 20.61 -11.93
N THR A 121 -1.00 20.41 -11.50
CA THR A 121 -1.72 21.35 -10.63
C THR A 121 -1.40 21.07 -9.16
N THR A 122 -0.82 22.05 -8.48
CA THR A 122 -0.40 21.93 -7.06
C THR A 122 -1.28 22.72 -6.09
N ASP A 123 -2.10 23.65 -6.60
CA ASP A 123 -2.90 24.59 -5.80
C ASP A 123 -4.32 24.13 -5.49
N ALA A 124 -4.83 23.15 -6.25
CA ALA A 124 -6.14 22.51 -6.06
C ALA A 124 -6.13 21.09 -6.62
N LEU A 125 -7.01 20.23 -6.09
CA LEU A 125 -7.20 18.89 -6.64
C LEU A 125 -7.63 18.99 -8.12
N PRO A 126 -7.08 18.13 -9.00
CA PRO A 126 -7.49 18.09 -10.41
C PRO A 126 -8.99 17.91 -10.56
N ALA A 127 -9.60 18.54 -11.57
CA ALA A 127 -11.05 18.45 -11.80
C ALA A 127 -11.49 17.01 -12.09
N ASP A 128 -10.62 16.24 -12.75
CA ASP A 128 -10.77 14.83 -13.10
C ASP A 128 -10.35 13.87 -11.98
N ALA A 129 -9.82 14.38 -10.86
CA ALA A 129 -9.41 13.54 -9.73
C ALA A 129 -10.56 12.67 -9.22
N ALA A 130 -11.80 13.16 -9.34
CA ALA A 130 -13.01 12.47 -8.91
C ALA A 130 -13.72 11.64 -10.01
N ASP A 131 -13.22 11.65 -11.24
CA ASP A 131 -13.92 11.04 -12.37
C ASP A 131 -13.94 9.52 -12.26
N ARG A 132 -15.13 8.93 -12.39
CA ARG A 132 -15.34 7.47 -12.33
C ARG A 132 -14.75 6.80 -11.07
N LEU A 133 -14.62 7.56 -9.98
CA LEU A 133 -13.93 7.11 -8.76
C LEU A 133 -14.45 5.80 -8.22
N VAL A 134 -15.75 5.53 -8.29
CA VAL A 134 -16.32 4.27 -7.79
C VAL A 134 -15.75 3.07 -8.54
N SER A 135 -15.73 3.12 -9.88
CA SER A 135 -15.20 2.02 -10.71
C SER A 135 -13.69 1.86 -10.54
N VAL A 136 -12.97 2.99 -10.45
CA VAL A 136 -11.51 3.03 -10.27
C VAL A 136 -11.14 2.49 -8.89
N THR A 137 -11.86 2.89 -7.85
CA THR A 137 -11.68 2.40 -6.48
C THR A 137 -11.98 0.91 -6.39
N LEU A 138 -13.07 0.43 -7.00
CA LEU A 138 -13.41 -1.00 -6.95
C LEU A 138 -12.36 -1.86 -7.65
N ASN A 139 -11.91 -1.45 -8.85
CA ASN A 139 -10.83 -2.15 -9.55
C ASN A 139 -9.50 -2.05 -8.80
N GLY A 140 -9.20 -0.88 -8.23
CA GLY A 140 -8.01 -0.65 -7.41
C GLY A 140 -7.99 -1.53 -6.17
N PHE A 141 -9.12 -1.62 -5.47
CA PHE A 141 -9.29 -2.44 -4.28
C PHE A 141 -9.13 -3.93 -4.63
N VAL A 142 -9.84 -4.42 -5.64
CA VAL A 142 -9.76 -5.83 -6.08
C VAL A 142 -8.36 -6.15 -6.58
N GLY A 143 -7.77 -5.30 -7.43
CA GLY A 143 -6.41 -5.45 -7.92
C GLY A 143 -5.39 -5.45 -6.79
N GLY A 144 -5.53 -4.54 -5.83
CA GLY A 144 -4.70 -4.47 -4.63
C GLY A 144 -4.78 -5.73 -3.77
N VAL A 145 -5.99 -6.28 -3.58
CA VAL A 145 -6.19 -7.56 -2.86
C VAL A 145 -5.54 -8.72 -3.61
N VAL A 146 -5.75 -8.81 -4.93
CA VAL A 146 -5.11 -9.84 -5.77
C VAL A 146 -3.59 -9.76 -5.68
N LEU A 147 -3.03 -8.55 -5.81
CA LEU A 147 -1.60 -8.32 -5.68
C LEU A 147 -1.08 -8.71 -4.28
N ALA A 148 -1.80 -8.33 -3.23
CA ALA A 148 -1.44 -8.70 -1.86
C ALA A 148 -1.39 -10.23 -1.70
N VAL A 149 -2.40 -10.96 -2.19
CA VAL A 149 -2.43 -12.43 -2.15
C VAL A 149 -1.25 -13.03 -2.92
N LEU A 150 -0.97 -12.55 -4.14
CA LEU A 150 0.15 -13.02 -4.96
C LEU A 150 1.49 -12.80 -4.25
N VAL A 151 1.70 -11.61 -3.68
CA VAL A 151 2.92 -11.27 -2.95
C VAL A 151 3.04 -12.12 -1.68
N THR A 152 1.96 -12.31 -0.92
CA THR A 152 1.96 -13.16 0.28
C THR A 152 2.30 -14.61 -0.06
N ILE A 153 1.69 -15.19 -1.10
CA ILE A 153 2.02 -16.53 -1.57
C ILE A 153 3.47 -16.59 -2.01
N GLY A 154 3.93 -15.59 -2.77
CA GLY A 154 5.32 -15.47 -3.20
C GLY A 154 6.28 -15.48 -2.01
N LEU A 155 6.06 -14.61 -1.02
CA LEU A 155 6.87 -14.51 0.19
C LEU A 155 6.85 -15.81 1.01
N ALA A 156 5.70 -16.49 1.09
CA ALA A 156 5.55 -17.76 1.80
C ALA A 156 6.34 -18.90 1.14
N LEU A 157 6.43 -18.90 -0.19
CA LEU A 157 7.27 -19.86 -0.92
C LEU A 157 8.75 -19.50 -0.78
N PHE A 158 9.11 -18.23 -0.95
CA PHE A 158 10.45 -17.68 -0.68
C PHE A 158 10.41 -16.13 -0.71
N VAL A 159 11.30 -15.47 0.04
CA VAL A 159 11.31 -13.99 0.10
C VAL A 159 11.50 -13.36 -1.30
N LEU A 160 12.36 -13.93 -2.14
CA LEU A 160 12.69 -13.36 -3.46
C LEU A 160 11.51 -13.36 -4.46
N PRO A 161 10.74 -14.46 -4.65
CA PRO A 161 9.49 -14.46 -5.44
C PRO A 161 8.48 -13.41 -5.01
N GLY A 162 8.25 -13.24 -3.71
CA GLY A 162 7.30 -12.24 -3.21
C GLY A 162 7.72 -10.82 -3.57
N VAL A 163 9.00 -10.49 -3.34
CA VAL A 163 9.54 -9.19 -3.72
C VAL A 163 9.55 -9.00 -5.24
N PHE A 164 9.88 -10.04 -6.01
CA PHE A 164 9.82 -9.99 -7.47
C PHE A 164 8.41 -9.68 -7.99
N LEU A 165 7.38 -10.33 -7.44
CA LEU A 165 5.98 -10.06 -7.81
C LEU A 165 5.58 -8.62 -7.48
N TYR A 166 5.99 -8.11 -6.31
CA TYR A 166 5.72 -6.72 -5.95
C TYR A 166 6.38 -5.73 -6.93
N VAL A 167 7.63 -5.98 -7.32
CA VAL A 167 8.35 -5.13 -8.27
C VAL A 167 7.71 -5.15 -9.67
N VAL A 168 7.30 -6.32 -10.14
CA VAL A 168 6.68 -6.48 -11.48
C VAL A 168 5.30 -5.84 -11.56
N PHE A 169 4.53 -5.88 -10.47
CA PHE A 169 3.21 -5.28 -10.38
C PHE A 169 3.18 -3.94 -9.64
N LEU A 170 4.34 -3.28 -9.51
CA LEU A 170 4.49 -2.03 -8.76
C LEU A 170 3.54 -0.93 -9.24
N PHE A 171 3.24 -0.90 -10.54
CA PHE A 171 2.43 0.14 -11.18
C PHE A 171 0.95 -0.21 -11.33
N LEU A 172 0.49 -1.31 -10.73
CA LEU A 172 -0.91 -1.75 -10.84
C LEU A 172 -1.91 -0.64 -10.49
N ARG A 173 -1.69 0.06 -9.36
CA ARG A 173 -2.58 1.14 -8.93
C ARG A 173 -2.49 2.36 -9.84
N GLN A 174 -1.31 2.65 -10.39
CA GLN A 174 -1.10 3.77 -11.31
C GLN A 174 -1.81 3.55 -12.64
N GLU A 175 -1.77 2.34 -13.18
CA GLU A 175 -2.54 1.95 -14.37
C GLU A 175 -4.05 2.12 -14.15
N ILE A 176 -4.57 1.68 -13.00
CA ILE A 176 -5.99 1.80 -12.68
C ILE A 176 -6.39 3.27 -12.49
N ALA A 177 -5.60 4.03 -11.72
CA ALA A 177 -5.92 5.41 -11.38
C ALA A 177 -5.81 6.38 -12.57
N LEU A 178 -4.79 6.22 -13.42
CA LEU A 178 -4.46 7.19 -14.47
C LEU A 178 -5.00 6.80 -15.85
N ARG A 179 -5.30 5.52 -16.08
CA ARG A 179 -5.82 5.03 -17.37
C ARG A 179 -7.21 4.42 -17.26
N ASP A 180 -7.82 4.48 -16.08
CA ASP A 180 -9.14 3.89 -15.77
C ASP A 180 -9.30 2.43 -16.24
N ARG A 181 -8.21 1.67 -16.17
CA ARG A 181 -8.18 0.26 -16.55
C ARG A 181 -8.84 -0.61 -15.48
N ASN A 182 -9.40 -1.74 -15.91
CA ASN A 182 -9.78 -2.78 -14.95
C ASN A 182 -8.52 -3.45 -14.36
N PHE A 183 -8.68 -4.16 -13.24
CA PHE A 183 -7.52 -4.71 -12.53
C PHE A 183 -6.74 -5.77 -13.34
N VAL A 184 -7.42 -6.50 -14.23
CA VAL A 184 -6.79 -7.56 -15.04
C VAL A 184 -5.87 -6.94 -16.08
N ASP A 185 -6.39 -5.97 -16.85
CA ASP A 185 -5.61 -5.26 -17.86
C ASP A 185 -4.46 -4.49 -17.20
N ALA A 186 -4.69 -3.91 -16.04
CA ALA A 186 -3.67 -3.19 -15.27
C ALA A 186 -2.52 -4.10 -14.77
N LEU A 187 -2.80 -5.38 -14.43
CA LEU A 187 -1.76 -6.35 -14.09
C LEU A 187 -0.87 -6.66 -15.30
N ALA A 188 -1.48 -6.96 -16.46
CA ALA A 188 -0.75 -7.26 -17.68
C ALA A 188 0.12 -6.08 -18.11
N GLU A 189 -0.42 -4.87 -18.03
CA GLU A 189 0.27 -3.65 -18.43
C GLU A 189 1.37 -3.23 -17.47
N SER A 190 1.17 -3.41 -16.16
CA SER A 190 2.25 -3.24 -15.19
C SER A 190 3.38 -4.24 -15.45
N TYR A 191 3.07 -5.49 -15.81
CA TYR A 191 4.10 -6.49 -16.12
C TYR A 191 4.96 -6.06 -17.32
N GLU A 192 4.34 -5.59 -18.40
CA GLU A 192 5.06 -5.13 -19.59
C GLU A 192 5.84 -3.84 -19.32
N LEU A 193 5.24 -2.86 -18.63
CA LEU A 193 5.90 -1.59 -18.32
C LEU A 193 7.15 -1.75 -17.45
N THR A 194 7.17 -2.75 -16.56
CA THR A 194 8.33 -3.00 -15.69
C THR A 194 9.44 -3.81 -16.38
N LYS A 195 9.17 -4.37 -17.57
CA LYS A 195 10.14 -5.13 -18.36
C LYS A 195 11.33 -4.25 -18.72
N GLY A 196 12.54 -4.82 -18.67
CA GLY A 196 13.80 -4.09 -18.88
C GLY A 196 14.27 -3.23 -17.70
N ASN A 197 13.39 -2.81 -16.78
CA ASN A 197 13.73 -1.88 -15.68
C ASN A 197 13.62 -2.48 -14.27
N ARG A 198 13.39 -3.79 -14.15
CA ARG A 198 13.10 -4.48 -12.88
C ARG A 198 14.16 -4.28 -11.79
N ILE A 199 15.44 -4.24 -12.14
CA ILE A 199 16.53 -4.03 -11.17
C ILE A 199 16.48 -2.61 -10.58
N THR A 200 16.22 -1.62 -11.43
CA THR A 200 16.11 -0.23 -10.99
C THR A 200 14.87 -0.02 -10.14
N LEU A 201 13.75 -0.66 -10.51
CA LEU A 201 12.52 -0.66 -9.72
C LEU A 201 12.68 -1.41 -8.40
N PHE A 202 13.48 -2.48 -8.36
CA PHE A 202 13.86 -3.13 -7.10
C PHE A 202 14.61 -2.15 -6.18
N GLY A 203 15.53 -1.36 -6.73
CA GLY A 203 16.20 -0.29 -5.99
C GLY A 203 15.23 0.76 -5.44
N LEU A 204 14.25 1.20 -6.24
CA LEU A 204 13.19 2.10 -5.77
C LEU A 204 12.39 1.47 -4.62
N VAL A 205 11.94 0.22 -4.77
CA VAL A 205 11.22 -0.51 -3.70
C VAL A 205 12.08 -0.61 -2.44
N ALA A 206 13.37 -0.90 -2.56
CA ALA A 206 14.28 -0.95 -1.42
C ALA A 206 14.37 0.40 -0.69
N VAL A 207 14.46 1.52 -1.43
CA VAL A 207 14.43 2.87 -0.85
C VAL A 207 13.11 3.14 -0.13
N LEU A 208 11.97 2.79 -0.75
CA LEU A 208 10.65 2.95 -0.13
C LEU A 208 10.53 2.13 1.17
N VAL A 209 11.07 0.91 1.18
CA VAL A 209 11.12 0.06 2.39
C VAL A 209 11.99 0.70 3.47
N VAL A 210 13.16 1.25 3.13
CA VAL A 210 14.02 1.95 4.09
C VAL A 210 13.30 3.16 4.68
N VAL A 211 12.65 3.99 3.86
CA VAL A 211 11.87 5.15 4.34
C VAL A 211 10.73 4.69 5.26
N ALA A 212 10.04 3.61 4.91
CA ALA A 212 8.99 3.05 5.75
C ALA A 212 9.52 2.56 7.11
N ILE A 213 10.66 1.84 7.13
CA ILE A 213 11.31 1.40 8.37
C ILE A 213 11.71 2.59 9.23
N VAL A 214 12.37 3.60 8.64
CA VAL A 214 12.80 4.82 9.35
C VAL A 214 11.59 5.55 9.95
N GLY A 215 10.48 5.64 9.21
CA GLY A 215 9.23 6.24 9.70
C GLY A 215 8.62 5.52 10.91
N LEU A 216 8.87 4.21 11.08
CA LEU A 216 8.38 3.44 12.22
C LEU A 216 9.24 3.64 13.47
N LEU A 217 10.53 3.94 13.33
CA LEU A 217 11.49 4.00 14.45
C LEU A 217 11.03 4.89 15.62
N PRO A 218 10.50 6.11 15.40
CA PRO A 218 10.07 6.97 16.50
C PRO A 218 9.01 6.32 17.41
N SER A 219 8.04 5.63 16.82
CA SER A 219 6.98 4.93 17.57
C SER A 219 7.51 3.71 18.34
N LEU A 220 8.49 3.00 17.77
CA LEU A 220 9.14 1.85 18.39
C LEU A 220 10.01 2.27 19.56
N VAL A 221 10.76 3.38 19.44
CA VAL A 221 11.60 3.91 20.52
C VAL A 221 10.76 4.25 21.75
N VAL A 222 9.62 4.93 21.57
CA VAL A 222 8.71 5.25 22.67
C VAL A 222 8.24 3.98 23.39
N THR A 223 7.88 2.94 22.64
CA THR A 223 7.45 1.67 23.21
C THR A 223 8.59 0.96 23.94
N ALA A 224 9.80 0.94 23.36
CA ALA A 224 10.96 0.23 23.89
C ALA A 224 11.46 0.81 25.22
N VAL A 225 11.34 2.13 25.42
CA VAL A 225 11.73 2.80 26.68
C VAL A 225 10.62 2.78 27.75
N GLY A 226 9.51 2.07 27.52
CA GLY A 226 8.38 2.03 28.45
C GLY A 226 7.55 3.31 28.46
N GLY A 227 7.61 4.10 27.38
CA GLY A 227 6.78 5.30 27.23
C GLY A 227 5.29 4.96 27.03
N PRO A 228 4.39 5.95 27.16
CA PRO A 228 2.97 5.71 27.02
C PRO A 228 2.61 5.25 25.60
N THR A 229 1.89 4.13 25.47
CA THR A 229 1.45 3.55 24.18
C THR A 229 0.65 4.54 23.33
N LEU A 230 -0.11 5.42 23.98
CA LEU A 230 -0.82 6.52 23.32
C LEU A 230 0.11 7.47 22.56
N VAL A 231 1.29 7.78 23.12
CA VAL A 231 2.28 8.66 22.47
C VAL A 231 2.88 7.96 21.25
N GLY A 232 3.25 6.68 21.37
CA GLY A 232 3.74 5.90 20.23
C GLY A 232 2.72 5.82 19.09
N THR A 233 1.44 5.61 19.45
CA THR A 233 0.32 5.60 18.50
C THR A 233 0.14 6.96 17.82
N ALA A 234 0.15 8.06 18.58
CA ALA A 234 0.02 9.41 18.04
C ALA A 234 1.14 9.75 17.07
N ILE A 235 2.39 9.37 17.39
CA ILE A 235 3.53 9.53 16.47
C ILE A 235 3.31 8.73 15.18
N GLY A 236 2.90 7.47 15.29
CA GLY A 236 2.58 6.63 14.13
C GLY A 236 1.50 7.23 13.23
N LEU A 237 0.46 7.83 13.82
CA LEU A 237 -0.62 8.51 13.09
C LEU A 237 -0.16 9.78 12.34
N LEU A 238 0.86 10.47 12.84
CA LEU A 238 1.43 11.64 12.18
C LEU A 238 2.42 11.26 11.09
N VAL A 239 3.28 10.27 11.35
CA VAL A 239 4.36 9.87 10.43
C VAL A 239 3.83 8.97 9.31
N GLY A 240 2.88 8.08 9.59
CA GLY A 240 2.34 7.11 8.65
C GLY A 240 1.82 7.73 7.34
N PRO A 241 0.93 8.74 7.39
CA PRO A 241 0.45 9.43 6.20
C PRO A 241 1.57 10.05 5.35
N ILE A 242 2.62 10.59 5.98
CA ILE A 242 3.76 11.19 5.27
C ILE A 242 4.50 10.12 4.47
N VAL A 243 4.81 8.99 5.10
CA VAL A 243 5.48 7.85 4.47
C VAL A 243 4.62 7.29 3.33
N ALA A 244 3.31 7.14 3.55
CA ALA A 244 2.38 6.63 2.55
C ALA A 244 2.33 7.55 1.31
N LEU A 245 2.14 8.85 1.52
CA LEU A 245 2.07 9.82 0.43
C LEU A 245 3.40 9.96 -0.30
N PHE A 246 4.54 9.90 0.41
CA PHE A 246 5.86 9.84 -0.21
C PHE A 246 5.98 8.64 -1.14
N GLY A 247 5.57 7.44 -0.69
CA GLY A 247 5.57 6.24 -1.51
C GLY A 247 4.70 6.38 -2.76
N ILE A 248 3.47 6.92 -2.61
CA ILE A 248 2.57 7.16 -3.74
C ILE A 248 3.20 8.14 -4.73
N ALA A 249 3.76 9.26 -4.27
CA ALA A 249 4.38 10.27 -5.13
C ALA A 249 5.60 9.71 -5.88
N ALA A 250 6.51 9.03 -5.17
CA ALA A 250 7.71 8.44 -5.75
C ALA A 250 7.37 7.35 -6.79
N THR A 251 6.41 6.46 -6.50
CA THR A 251 5.97 5.44 -7.46
C THR A 251 5.26 6.07 -8.66
N THR A 252 4.44 7.11 -8.44
CA THR A 252 3.74 7.82 -9.53
C THR A 252 4.73 8.54 -10.45
N ASN A 253 5.78 9.15 -9.89
CA ASN A 253 6.84 9.77 -10.68
C ASN A 253 7.62 8.74 -11.52
N ALA A 254 8.04 7.63 -10.89
CA ALA A 254 8.72 6.54 -11.60
C ALA A 254 7.86 5.95 -12.73
N TYR A 255 6.55 5.83 -12.50
CA TYR A 255 5.59 5.41 -13.52
C TYR A 255 5.57 6.35 -14.74
N GLN A 256 5.47 7.66 -14.51
CA GLN A 256 5.46 8.66 -15.58
C GLN A 256 6.78 8.68 -16.37
N GLN A 257 7.91 8.49 -15.70
CA GLN A 257 9.23 8.40 -16.34
C GLN A 257 9.30 7.22 -17.33
N LEU A 258 8.89 6.02 -16.89
CA LEU A 258 8.92 4.83 -17.74
C LEU A 258 7.94 4.91 -18.90
N ARG A 259 6.72 5.42 -18.66
CA ARG A 259 5.71 5.57 -19.70
C ARG A 259 6.11 6.57 -20.78
N THR A 260 6.71 7.70 -20.39
CA THR A 260 7.19 8.70 -21.35
C THR A 260 8.30 8.13 -22.24
N HIS A 261 9.16 7.26 -21.70
CA HIS A 261 10.22 6.61 -22.47
C HIS A 261 9.64 5.63 -23.51
N THR A 262 8.73 4.74 -23.10
CA THR A 262 8.10 3.78 -24.03
C THR A 262 7.33 4.47 -25.15
N ALA A 263 6.73 5.64 -24.89
CA ALA A 263 6.05 6.43 -25.92
C ALA A 263 7.02 7.16 -26.87
N ALA A 264 8.27 7.36 -26.46
CA ALA A 264 9.29 8.09 -27.21
C ALA A 264 10.23 7.18 -28.02
N GLU A 265 10.22 5.86 -27.82
CA GLU A 265 10.83 4.88 -28.73
C GLU A 265 9.91 4.70 -29.95
N PRO A 266 10.25 5.26 -31.13
CA PRO A 266 9.61 4.84 -32.37
C PRO A 266 10.04 3.39 -32.63
N ALA A 267 9.18 2.62 -33.29
CA ALA A 267 9.51 1.29 -33.78
C ALA A 267 10.64 1.37 -34.83
N ASP A 268 11.88 1.48 -34.39
CA ASP A 268 13.08 1.54 -35.25
C ASP A 268 13.66 0.14 -35.53
N ASP A 269 12.80 -0.90 -35.46
CA ASP A 269 13.08 -2.27 -35.88
C ASP A 269 12.32 -2.64 -37.17
N GLU A 270 12.20 -1.70 -38.11
CA GLU A 270 12.03 -2.01 -39.53
C GLU A 270 13.26 -1.53 -40.32
N VAL A 271 14.39 -2.19 -40.12
CA VAL A 271 15.47 -2.22 -41.13
C VAL A 271 15.65 -3.66 -41.58
N GLY A 272 15.12 -3.96 -42.77
CA GLY A 272 15.33 -5.26 -43.38
C GLY A 272 14.53 -5.60 -44.64
N ALA A 273 13.83 -4.67 -45.27
CA ALA A 273 13.38 -4.85 -46.65
C ALA A 273 14.37 -4.15 -47.59
N LEU A 274 15.40 -4.89 -48.01
CA LEU A 274 16.18 -4.54 -49.20
C LEU A 274 15.19 -4.32 -50.35
N GLY A 275 15.12 -3.09 -50.84
CA GLY A 275 14.35 -2.79 -52.05
C GLY A 275 14.94 -3.59 -53.23
N PRO A 276 14.10 -4.00 -54.21
CA PRO A 276 14.53 -4.83 -55.34
C PRO A 276 15.56 -4.16 -56.29
N ASP A 277 16.10 -2.99 -55.96
CA ASP A 277 16.98 -2.20 -56.81
C ASP A 277 18.49 -2.39 -56.51
N ASP A 278 18.86 -3.18 -55.50
CA ASP A 278 20.26 -3.50 -55.17
C ASP A 278 20.76 -4.81 -55.85
N ILE A 279 20.42 -5.01 -57.13
CA ILE A 279 21.05 -6.06 -57.95
C ILE A 279 22.08 -5.38 -58.87
N PRO A 280 23.39 -5.67 -58.74
CA PRO A 280 24.36 -5.20 -59.71
C PRO A 280 24.12 -5.91 -61.04
N GLU A 281 23.89 -5.14 -62.11
CA GLU A 281 23.87 -5.63 -63.48
C GLU A 281 25.25 -6.22 -63.88
N PRO A 282 25.29 -7.23 -64.77
CA PRO A 282 26.41 -8.16 -64.95
C PRO A 282 27.72 -7.55 -65.48
#